data_AF-A0A0U3NWE8-F1
#
_entry.id   AF-A0A0U3NWE8-F1
#
_cell.length_a   1.000
_cell.length_b   1.000
_cell.length_c   1.000
_cell.angle_alpha   90.00
_cell.angle_beta   90.00
_cell.angle_gamma   90.00
#
_symmetry.space_group_name_H-M   'P 1'
#
loop_
_entity.id
_entity.type
_entity.pdbx_description
1 polymer ?
#
loop_
_entity_poly.entity_id
_entity_poly.type
_entity_poly.pdbx_seq_one_letter_code
_entity_poly.pdbx_strand_id
1 'polypeptide(L)' 'MNGQLSTYLTMSPDALSAPLWTFPAGDALLVIRARRRVLGAESALLMDADERVTDFAETDPE' A
#
# COMPACT_ATOMS: atom_id res chain seq x y z
N MET A 1 -17.64 -9.13 -3.70
CA MET A 1 -17.12 -9.86 -2.53
C MET A 1 -16.53 -8.80 -1.60
N ASN A 2 -17.11 -8.59 -0.41
CA ASN A 2 -16.52 -7.69 0.59
C ASN A 2 -15.44 -8.48 1.35
N GLY A 3 -14.17 -8.05 1.28
CA GLY A 3 -13.12 -8.64 2.09
C GLY A 3 -13.36 -8.39 3.58
N GLN A 4 -12.91 -9.32 4.44
CA GLN A 4 -12.89 -9.12 5.87
C GLN A 4 -11.47 -8.79 6.32
N LEU A 5 -11.31 -7.83 7.25
CA LEU A 5 -10.00 -7.43 7.78
C LEU A 5 -9.17 -8.60 8.30
N SER A 6 -9.83 -9.59 8.89
CA SER A 6 -9.23 -10.83 9.42
C SER A 6 -8.40 -11.57 8.37
N THR A 7 -8.84 -11.59 7.11
CA THR A 7 -8.11 -12.24 6.00
C THR A 7 -6.72 -11.65 5.81
N TYR A 8 -6.61 -10.32 5.87
CA TYR A 8 -5.33 -9.63 5.69
C TYR A 8 -4.44 -9.69 6.92
N LEU A 9 -5.01 -9.82 8.12
CA LEU A 9 -4.24 -9.97 9.36
C LEU A 9 -3.53 -11.32 9.46
N THR A 10 -4.02 -12.34 8.75
CA THR A 10 -3.37 -13.66 8.68
C THR A 10 -2.31 -13.76 7.58
N MET A 11 -2.16 -12.72 6.74
CA MET A 11 -1.16 -12.72 5.67
C MET A 11 0.24 -12.45 6.21
N SER A 12 1.23 -13.04 5.53
CA SER A 12 2.64 -12.77 5.78
C SER A 12 2.96 -11.29 5.55
N PRO A 13 3.94 -10.72 6.28
CA PRO A 13 4.46 -9.37 6.02
C PRO A 13 4.81 -9.13 4.55
N ASP A 14 5.45 -10.10 3.90
CA ASP A 14 5.85 -10.03 2.49
C ASP A 14 4.64 -9.90 1.55
N ALA A 15 3.60 -10.71 1.76
CA ALA A 15 2.36 -10.63 1.01
C ALA A 15 1.64 -9.28 1.22
N LEU A 16 1.68 -8.74 2.44
CA LEU A 16 1.14 -7.42 2.73
C LEU A 16 1.94 -6.30 2.08
N SER A 17 3.21 -6.49 1.75
CA SER A 17 4.07 -5.51 1.08
C SER A 17 3.83 -5.42 -0.44
N ALA A 18 3.03 -6.31 -1.03
CA ALA A 18 2.67 -6.23 -2.45
C ALA A 18 1.97 -4.89 -2.80
N PRO A 19 2.01 -4.38 -4.03
CA PRO A 19 1.33 -3.14 -4.38
C PRO A 19 -0.19 -3.17 -4.11
N LEU A 20 -0.81 -2.03 -3.74
CA LEU A 20 -2.25 -1.99 -3.37
C LEU A 20 -3.19 -2.45 -4.50
N TRP A 21 -2.82 -2.24 -5.76
CA TRP A 21 -3.59 -2.68 -6.92
C TRP A 21 -3.63 -4.20 -7.12
N THR A 22 -2.77 -4.95 -6.42
CA THR A 22 -2.83 -6.43 -6.40
C THR A 22 -3.97 -6.96 -5.53
N PHE A 23 -4.55 -6.10 -4.68
CA PHE A 23 -5.67 -6.42 -3.82
C PHE A 23 -7.00 -5.98 -4.44
N PRO A 24 -8.14 -6.54 -4.01
CA PRO A 24 -9.45 -6.09 -4.46
C PRO A 24 -9.64 -4.60 -4.20
N ALA A 25 -10.13 -3.85 -5.20
CA ALA A 25 -10.28 -2.39 -5.12
C ALA A 25 -11.15 -1.91 -3.94
N GLY A 26 -12.09 -2.73 -3.46
CA GLY A 26 -12.92 -2.43 -2.29
C GLY A 26 -12.23 -2.63 -0.93
N ASP A 27 -11.06 -3.27 -0.91
CA ASP A 27 -10.41 -3.73 0.31
C ASP A 27 -9.15 -2.91 0.66
N ALA A 28 -8.84 -1.85 -0.10
CA ALA A 28 -7.67 -1.00 0.12
C ALA A 28 -7.54 -0.52 1.58
N LEU A 29 -8.64 -0.04 2.18
CA LEU A 29 -8.66 0.39 3.58
C LEU A 29 -8.38 -0.76 4.57
N LEU A 30 -8.82 -1.97 4.24
CA LEU A 30 -8.57 -3.16 5.06
C LEU A 30 -7.09 -3.56 4.99
N VAL A 31 -6.51 -3.53 3.79
CA VAL A 31 -5.09 -3.82 3.55
C VAL A 31 -4.21 -2.79 4.27
N ILE A 32 -4.49 -1.50 4.15
CA ILE A 32 -3.76 -0.43 4.87
C ILE A 32 -3.82 -0.66 6.38
N ARG A 33 -4.99 -1.04 6.90
CA ARG A 33 -5.17 -1.31 8.33
C ARG A 33 -4.41 -2.57 8.79
N ALA A 34 -4.36 -3.60 7.96
CA ALA A 34 -3.59 -4.81 8.23
C ALA A 34 -2.08 -4.51 8.21
N ARG A 35 -1.58 -3.77 7.22
CA ARG A 35 -0.18 -3.30 7.15
C ARG A 35 0.25 -2.57 8.40
N ARG A 36 -0.54 -1.59 8.85
CA ARG A 36 -0.23 -0.85 10.10
C ARG A 36 -0.10 -1.77 11.32
N ARG A 37 -0.88 -2.86 11.38
CA ARG A 37 -0.84 -3.83 12.48
C ARG A 37 0.31 -4.83 12.37
N VAL A 38 0.61 -5.30 11.16
CA VAL A 38 1.57 -6.39 10.91
C VAL A 38 2.98 -5.87 10.66
N LEU A 39 3.11 -4.78 9.87
CA LEU A 39 4.39 -4.16 9.52
C LEU A 39 4.80 -3.03 10.47
N GLY A 40 3.86 -2.56 11.31
CA GLY A 40 4.07 -1.39 12.16
C GLY A 40 3.81 -0.06 11.44
N ALA A 41 3.77 1.03 12.22
CA ALA A 41 3.36 2.36 11.75
C ALA A 41 4.34 3.00 10.75
N GLU A 42 5.63 2.69 10.82
CA GLU A 42 6.65 3.27 9.93
C GLU A 42 6.58 2.74 8.50
N SER A 43 6.29 1.45 8.29
CA SER A 43 6.15 0.88 6.93
C SER A 43 4.89 1.33 6.21
N ALA A 44 3.84 1.70 6.94
CA ALA A 44 2.59 2.16 6.34
C ALA A 44 2.69 3.57 5.74
N LEU A 45 3.64 4.41 6.20
CA LEU A 45 3.88 5.76 5.66
C LEU A 45 4.79 5.73 4.43
N LEU A 46 5.66 4.73 4.31
CA LEU A 46 6.59 4.59 3.18
C LEU A 46 5.89 4.12 1.90
N MET A 47 4.70 3.53 1.98
CA MET A 47 3.93 3.08 0.81
C MET A 47 3.03 4.17 0.20
N ASP A 48 2.68 5.22 0.96
CA ASP A 48 2.05 6.44 0.42
C ASP A 48 3.08 7.35 -0.30
N ALA A 49 4.39 7.17 -0.02
CA ALA A 49 5.46 7.90 -0.69
C ALA A 49 5.73 7.42 -2.13
N ASP A 50 5.19 6.27 -2.53
CA ASP A 50 5.32 5.69 -3.88
C ASP A 50 4.43 6.40 -4.92
N GLU A 51 3.51 7.28 -4.50
CA GLU A 51 2.60 7.98 -5.42
C GLU A 51 3.12 9.35 -5.92
N ARG A 52 4.32 9.79 -5.51
CA ARG A 52 4.89 11.10 -5.95
C ARG A 52 6.37 11.12 -6.33
N VAL A 53 6.97 9.98 -6.70
CA VAL A 53 8.23 9.99 -7.45
C VAL A 53 7.92 9.80 -8.93
N THR A 54 7.25 10.80 -9.50
CA THR A 54 7.33 11.11 -10.93
C THR A 54 8.08 12.43 -11.02
N ASP A 55 9.34 12.42 -10.60
CA ASP A 55 10.22 13.58 -10.69
C ASP A 55 10.92 13.55 -12.06
N PHE A 56 10.61 14.57 -12.86
CA PHE A 56 11.45 15.18 -13.91
C PHE A 56 11.88 14.35 -15.15
N ALA A 57 11.10 14.51 -16.21
CA ALA A 57 11.56 14.86 -17.57
C ALA A 57 10.36 15.58 -18.21
N GLU A 58 10.38 16.83 -18.65
CA GLU A 58 11.36 17.56 -19.44
C GLU A 58 10.76 18.97 -19.58
N THR A 59 11.35 20.00 -18.98
CA THR A 59 11.12 21.37 -19.44
C THR A 59 12.42 22.13 -19.29
N ASP A 60 13.25 22.05 -20.32
CA ASP A 60 14.33 22.98 -20.59
C ASP A 60 13.68 24.35 -20.90
N PRO A 61 13.89 25.41 -20.10
CA PRO A 61 13.46 26.75 -20.51
C PRO A 61 14.60 27.42 -21.29
N GLU A 62 14.41 27.58 -22.59
CA GLU A 62 15.18 28.51 -23.44
C GLU A 62 15.09 29.97 -22.94
#